data_AF-A0A7Y5T6U7-F1
#
_entry.id   AF-A0A7Y5T6U7-F1
#
_cell.length_a   1.000
_cell.length_b   1.000
_cell.length_c   1.000
_cell.angle_alpha   90.00
_cell.angle_beta   90.00
_cell.angle_gamma   90.00
#
_symmetry.space_group_name_H-M   'P 1'
#
loop_
_entity.id
_entity.type
_entity.pdbx_description
1 polymer ?
#
loop_
_entity_poly.entity_id
_entity_poly.type
_entity_poly.pdbx_seq_one_letter_code
_entity_poly.pdbx_strand_id
1 'polypeptide(L)'
;MRDLVVAGGGPVGLAAAVHAARAGLDVVVREPRVGTIDKACGEGLMPGAVAALADLDVHPSGHPLAGIRYLAGDRSAVADFRSAGLGVRRTTLHDALRKAADEAGVEVEHRA
;
A
#
# COMPACT_ATOMS: atom_id res chain seq x y z
N MET A 1 -18.72 16.34 -11.18
CA MET A 1 -17.55 17.04 -10.62
C MET A 1 -17.05 16.14 -9.52
N ARG A 2 -15.78 15.75 -9.55
CA ARG A 2 -15.19 14.82 -8.57
C ARG A 2 -14.96 15.56 -7.26
N ASP A 3 -15.28 14.93 -6.12
CA ASP A 3 -15.00 15.48 -4.79
C ASP A 3 -13.49 15.40 -4.46
N LEU A 4 -12.81 14.37 -4.98
CA LEU A 4 -11.38 14.15 -4.76
C LEU A 4 -10.69 13.64 -6.03
N VAL A 5 -9.53 14.22 -6.34
CA VAL A 5 -8.58 13.71 -7.33
C VAL A 5 -7.31 13.29 -6.60
N VAL A 6 -6.96 12.02 -6.69
CA VAL A 6 -5.70 11.48 -6.16
C VAL A 6 -4.67 11.42 -7.27
N ALA A 7 -3.56 12.16 -7.12
CA ALA A 7 -2.46 12.14 -8.07
C ALA A 7 -1.48 11.00 -7.74
N GLY A 8 -1.53 9.92 -8.53
CA GLY A 8 -0.65 8.76 -8.44
C GLY A 8 -1.34 7.48 -7.97
N GLY A 9 -1.09 6.38 -8.70
CA GLY A 9 -1.67 5.05 -8.47
C GLY A 9 -0.78 4.12 -7.65
N GLY A 10 0.11 4.67 -6.81
CA GLY A 10 0.92 3.88 -5.88
C GLY A 10 0.12 3.40 -4.66
N PRO A 11 0.74 2.62 -3.74
CA PRO A 11 0.06 2.11 -2.55
C PRO A 11 -0.68 3.19 -1.75
N VAL A 12 -0.02 4.31 -1.52
CA VAL A 12 -0.57 5.43 -0.73
C VAL A 12 -1.78 6.04 -1.43
N GLY A 13 -1.68 6.27 -2.75
CA GLY A 13 -2.77 6.85 -3.53
C GLY A 13 -3.99 5.93 -3.61
N LEU A 14 -3.77 4.64 -3.86
CA LEU A 14 -4.84 3.64 -3.88
C LEU A 14 -5.50 3.50 -2.50
N ALA A 15 -4.72 3.40 -1.43
CA ALA A 15 -5.27 3.33 -0.07
C ALA A 15 -6.09 4.58 0.29
N ALA A 16 -5.59 5.77 -0.04
CA ALA A 16 -6.30 7.03 0.17
C ALA A 16 -7.62 7.07 -0.63
N ALA A 17 -7.61 6.62 -1.88
CA ALA A 17 -8.80 6.57 -2.71
C ALA A 17 -9.85 5.59 -2.18
N VAL A 18 -9.44 4.41 -1.70
CA VAL A 18 -10.35 3.44 -1.06
C VAL A 18 -11.01 4.04 0.18
N HIS A 19 -10.24 4.67 1.08
CA HIS A 19 -10.81 5.33 2.25
C HIS A 19 -11.81 6.42 1.87
N ALA A 20 -11.47 7.27 0.89
CA ALA A 20 -12.33 8.35 0.44
C ALA A 20 -13.62 7.84 -0.22
N ALA A 21 -13.53 6.81 -1.06
CA ALA A 21 -14.70 6.18 -1.67
C ALA A 21 -15.61 5.52 -0.63
N ARG A 22 -15.05 4.82 0.37
CA ARG A 22 -15.82 4.26 1.49
C ARG A 22 -16.47 5.34 2.37
N ALA A 23 -15.95 6.56 2.37
CA ALA A 23 -16.56 7.71 3.01
C ALA A 23 -17.67 8.38 2.16
N GLY A 24 -17.96 7.87 0.97
CA GLY A 24 -19.03 8.35 0.08
C GLY A 24 -18.64 9.48 -0.87
N LEU A 25 -17.34 9.74 -1.06
CA LEU A 25 -16.84 10.76 -2.00
C LEU A 25 -16.79 10.24 -3.44
N ASP A 26 -17.03 11.11 -4.42
CA ASP A 26 -16.73 10.83 -5.84
C ASP A 26 -15.22 11.01 -6.10
N VAL A 27 -14.48 9.91 -6.19
CA VAL A 27 -13.01 9.88 -6.25
C VAL A 27 -12.52 9.39 -7.62
N VAL A 28 -11.46 10.02 -8.13
CA VAL A 28 -10.67 9.49 -9.25
C VAL A 28 -9.19 9.49 -8.91
N VAL A 29 -8.49 8.44 -9.31
CA VAL A 29 -7.03 8.35 -9.27
C VAL A 29 -6.49 8.67 -10.66
N ARG A 30 -5.50 9.56 -10.76
CA ARG A 30 -4.77 9.81 -12.01
C ARG A 30 -3.38 9.21 -11.94
N GLU A 31 -3.11 8.25 -12.81
CA GLU A 31 -1.81 7.57 -12.89
C GLU A 31 -1.43 7.32 -14.35
N PRO A 32 -0.36 7.96 -14.85
CA PRO A 32 0.05 7.80 -16.25
C PRO A 32 0.55 6.40 -16.60
N ARG A 33 0.99 5.59 -15.62
CA ARG A 33 1.44 4.22 -15.84
C ARG A 33 0.25 3.26 -15.96
N VAL A 34 0.37 2.29 -16.85
CA VAL A 34 -0.64 1.24 -17.06
C VAL A 34 -0.19 -0.05 -16.37
N GLY A 35 -1.15 -0.80 -15.85
CA GLY A 35 -0.93 -2.10 -15.22
C GLY A 35 -0.31 -2.01 -13.82
N THR A 36 0.38 -3.06 -13.41
CA THR A 36 0.98 -3.18 -12.09
C THR A 36 2.23 -2.31 -11.99
N ILE A 37 2.26 -1.39 -11.03
CA ILE A 37 3.40 -0.50 -10.82
C ILE A 37 4.45 -1.19 -9.96
N ASP A 38 5.55 -1.56 -10.61
CA ASP A 38 6.74 -2.07 -9.96
C ASP A 38 7.73 -0.94 -9.61
N LYS A 39 8.14 -0.89 -8.35
CA LYS A 39 9.10 0.07 -7.80
C LYS A 39 9.93 -0.63 -6.73
N ALA A 40 11.20 -0.24 -6.60
CA ALA A 40 12.13 -0.85 -5.65
C ALA A 40 11.77 -0.61 -4.17
N CYS A 41 10.86 0.32 -3.85
CA CYS A 41 10.47 0.64 -2.48
C CYS A 41 9.11 0.04 -2.10
N GLY A 42 8.88 -0.09 -0.79
CA GLY A 42 7.58 -0.48 -0.23
C GLY A 42 7.37 -1.98 -0.05
N GLU A 43 8.46 -2.76 0.04
CA GLU A 43 8.40 -4.21 0.27
C GLU A 43 8.49 -4.61 1.74
N GLY A 44 8.92 -3.72 2.64
CA GLY A 44 8.93 -3.94 4.09
C GLY A 44 7.84 -3.14 4.79
N LEU A 45 6.69 -3.77 5.03
CA LEU A 45 5.58 -3.14 5.75
C LEU A 45 5.80 -3.24 7.25
N MET A 46 5.81 -2.07 7.91
CA MET A 46 5.83 -1.99 9.37
C MET A 46 4.48 -2.46 9.94
N PRO A 47 4.41 -2.87 11.22
CA PRO A 47 3.19 -3.42 11.79
C PRO A 47 1.97 -2.49 11.68
N GLY A 48 2.17 -1.17 11.79
CA GLY A 48 1.10 -0.19 11.58
C GLY A 48 0.56 -0.16 10.15
N ALA A 49 1.41 -0.38 9.14
CA ALA A 49 0.98 -0.49 7.75
C ALA A 49 0.20 -1.78 7.50
N VAL A 50 0.60 -2.89 8.14
CA VAL A 50 -0.16 -4.15 8.09
C VAL A 50 -1.55 -3.97 8.70
N ALA A 51 -1.64 -3.32 9.86
CA ALA A 51 -2.92 -3.01 10.50
C ALA A 51 -3.81 -2.12 9.62
N ALA A 52 -3.24 -1.05 9.04
CA ALA A 52 -3.99 -0.15 8.16
C ALA A 52 -4.51 -0.85 6.88
N LEU A 53 -3.75 -1.81 6.33
CA LEU A 53 -4.22 -2.62 5.21
C LEU A 53 -5.36 -3.55 5.64
N ALA A 54 -5.29 -4.15 6.83
CA ALA A 54 -6.38 -4.98 7.36
C ALA A 54 -7.68 -4.18 7.57
N ASP A 55 -7.60 -2.92 8.02
CA ASP A 55 -8.76 -2.01 8.11
C ASP A 55 -9.39 -1.72 6.73
N LEU A 56 -8.59 -1.84 5.66
CA LEU A 56 -9.04 -1.77 4.27
C LEU A 56 -9.51 -3.10 3.70
N ASP A 57 -9.48 -4.19 4.47
CA ASP A 57 -9.71 -5.58 4.02
C ASP A 57 -8.68 -6.07 2.98
N VAL A 58 -7.46 -5.52 3.02
CA VAL A 58 -6.37 -5.81 2.09
C VAL A 58 -5.33 -6.70 2.77
N HIS A 59 -5.20 -7.94 2.29
CA HIS A 59 -4.36 -8.97 2.91
C HIS A 59 -3.37 -9.56 1.90
N PRO A 60 -2.31 -8.82 1.50
CA PRO A 60 -1.37 -9.31 0.50
C PRO A 60 -0.52 -10.46 1.06
N SER A 61 -0.16 -11.42 0.21
CA SER A 61 0.72 -12.51 0.60
C SER A 61 2.16 -12.02 0.81
N GLY A 62 2.85 -12.58 1.81
CA GLY A 62 4.20 -12.18 2.14
C GLY A 62 4.83 -13.02 3.25
N HIS A 63 5.96 -12.55 3.77
CA HIS A 63 6.70 -13.18 4.85
C HIS A 63 6.64 -12.30 6.12
N PRO A 64 6.41 -12.88 7.31
CA PRO A 64 6.38 -12.09 8.53
C PRO A 64 7.76 -11.47 8.82
N LEU A 65 7.76 -10.21 9.25
CA LEU A 65 8.95 -9.52 9.75
C LEU A 65 8.84 -9.37 11.26
N ALA A 66 9.81 -9.91 12.00
CA ALA A 66 9.82 -9.85 13.47
C ALA A 66 10.34 -8.52 14.02
N GLY A 67 11.12 -7.77 13.23
CA GLY A 67 11.80 -6.56 13.66
C GLY A 67 12.86 -6.12 12.67
N ILE A 68 13.68 -5.14 13.08
CA ILE A 68 14.82 -4.65 12.30
C ILE A 68 16.10 -4.89 13.10
N ARG A 69 17.11 -5.46 12.44
CA ARG A 69 18.45 -5.60 12.99
C ARG A 69 19.43 -4.74 12.19
N TYR A 70 20.05 -3.79 12.86
CA TYR A 70 21.14 -2.98 12.32
C TYR A 70 22.48 -3.65 12.64
N LEU A 71 23.35 -3.76 11.64
CA LEU A 71 24.68 -4.38 11.75
C LEU A 71 25.75 -3.33 11.39
N ALA A 72 26.80 -3.23 12.19
CA ALA A 72 27.92 -2.31 11.97
C ALA A 72 29.24 -2.92 12.45
N GLY A 73 29.85 -3.77 11.61
CA GLY A 73 31.01 -4.58 11.97
C GLY A 73 30.61 -5.67 12.97
N ASP A 74 31.27 -5.68 14.12
CA ASP A 74 30.97 -6.55 15.26
C ASP A 74 29.79 -6.05 16.12
N ARG A 75 29.32 -4.81 15.90
CA ARG A 75 28.20 -4.22 16.63
C ARG A 75 26.87 -4.56 15.98
N SER A 76 25.85 -4.73 16.81
CA SER A 76 24.46 -4.81 16.33
C SER A 76 23.47 -4.14 17.28
N ALA A 77 22.40 -3.60 16.71
CA ALA A 77 21.23 -3.11 17.44
C ALA A 77 19.99 -3.82 16.88
N VAL A 78 19.16 -4.37 17.77
CA VAL A 78 17.94 -5.09 17.42
C VAL A 78 16.74 -4.28 17.90
N ALA A 79 15.77 -4.08 17.02
CA ALA A 79 14.50 -3.44 17.29
C ALA A 79 13.39 -4.42 16.92
N ASP A 80 12.97 -5.22 17.90
CA ASP A 80 11.85 -6.15 17.74
C ASP A 80 10.53 -5.40 17.63
N PHE A 81 9.64 -5.88 16.78
CA PHE A 81 8.29 -5.36 16.67
C PHE A 81 7.37 -5.98 17.73
N ARG A 82 6.39 -5.19 18.20
CA ARG A 82 5.36 -5.68 19.14
C ARG A 82 4.35 -6.63 18.46
N SER A 83 4.17 -6.49 17.16
CA SER A 83 3.38 -7.35 16.28
C SER A 83 4.12 -7.51 14.96
N ALA A 84 3.84 -8.58 14.21
CA ALA A 84 4.57 -8.84 12.97
C ALA A 84 4.36 -7.73 11.94
N GLY A 85 5.46 -7.30 11.31
CA GLY A 85 5.43 -6.62 10.02
C GLY A 85 5.28 -7.63 8.88
N LEU A 86 5.32 -7.17 7.64
CA LEU A 86 5.19 -8.02 6.46
C LEU A 86 6.19 -7.62 5.36
N GLY A 87 7.03 -8.57 4.95
CA GLY A 87 7.83 -8.52 3.75
C GLY A 87 6.97 -8.97 2.56
N VAL A 88 6.71 -8.11 1.60
CA VAL A 88 5.78 -8.33 0.49
C VAL A 88 6.40 -7.88 -0.82
N ARG A 89 6.10 -8.55 -1.94
CA ARG A 89 6.47 -8.05 -3.26
C ARG A 89 5.69 -6.78 -3.57
N ARG A 90 6.36 -5.75 -4.11
CA ARG A 90 5.71 -4.48 -4.45
C ARG A 90 4.51 -4.69 -5.39
N THR A 91 4.66 -5.55 -6.39
CA THR A 91 3.59 -5.91 -7.33
C THR A 91 2.40 -6.55 -6.63
N THR A 92 2.62 -7.51 -5.72
CA THR A 92 1.56 -8.14 -4.93
C THR A 92 0.79 -7.13 -4.07
N LEU A 93 1.49 -6.22 -3.39
CA LEU A 93 0.85 -5.15 -2.63
C LEU A 93 0.05 -4.20 -3.55
N HIS A 94 0.58 -3.91 -4.74
CA HIS A 94 -0.10 -3.06 -5.72
C HIS A 94 -1.41 -3.67 -6.15
N ASP A 95 -1.38 -4.92 -6.57
CA ASP A 95 -2.54 -5.58 -7.15
C ASP A 95 -3.63 -5.79 -6.10
N ALA A 96 -3.26 -6.08 -4.85
CA ALA A 96 -4.20 -6.17 -3.74
C ALA A 96 -4.90 -4.81 -3.46
N LEU A 97 -4.14 -3.71 -3.42
CA LEU A 97 -4.72 -2.37 -3.25
C LEU A 97 -5.52 -1.90 -4.46
N ARG A 98 -5.07 -2.26 -5.67
CA ARG A 98 -5.78 -1.93 -6.90
C ARG A 98 -7.13 -2.65 -6.95
N LYS A 99 -7.15 -3.93 -6.60
CA LYS A 99 -8.40 -4.70 -6.46
C LYS A 99 -9.35 -4.05 -5.45
N ALA A 100 -8.86 -3.66 -4.28
CA ALA A 100 -9.68 -2.98 -3.29
C ALA A 100 -10.23 -1.62 -3.78
N ALA A 101 -9.45 -0.88 -4.56
CA ALA A 101 -9.90 0.35 -5.20
C ALA A 101 -11.00 0.07 -6.25
N ASP A 102 -10.82 -0.95 -7.09
CA ASP A 102 -11.81 -1.35 -8.09
C ASP A 102 -13.12 -1.82 -7.40
N GLU A 103 -13.04 -2.59 -6.32
CA GLU A 103 -14.19 -3.03 -5.51
C GLU A 103 -14.90 -1.86 -4.79
N ALA A 104 -14.16 -0.81 -4.43
CA ALA A 104 -14.71 0.43 -3.89
C ALA A 104 -15.28 1.38 -4.97
N GLY A 105 -15.23 1.01 -6.25
CA GLY A 105 -15.73 1.81 -7.36
C GLY A 105 -14.83 2.99 -7.75
N VAL A 106 -13.56 2.98 -7.34
CA VAL A 106 -12.60 4.03 -7.67
C VAL A 106 -12.16 3.90 -9.13
N GLU A 107 -12.36 4.97 -9.90
CA GLU A 107 -11.86 5.06 -11.28
C GLU A 107 -10.35 5.41 -11.29
N VAL A 108 -9.57 4.72 -12.13
CA VAL A 108 -8.16 5.06 -12.38
C VAL A 108 -7.98 5.52 -13.82
N GLU A 109 -7.72 6.81 -14.00
CA GLU A 109 -7.47 7.45 -15.30
C GLU A 109 -5.97 7.42 -15.65
N HIS A 110 -5.65 6.94 -16.85
CA HIS A 110 -4.29 6.91 -17.40
C HIS A 110 -3.96 8.17 -18.20
N ARG A 111 -4.08 9.35 -17.57
CA ARG A 111 -3.80 10.65 -18.21
C ARG A 111 -2.65 11.36 -17.50
N ALA A 112 -1.77 11.97 -18.31
CA ALA A 112 -0.65 12.79 -17.86
C ALA A 112 -1.11 14.20 -17.46
#